data_AF-A0AAI8QHT5-F1
#
_entry.id   AF-A0AAI8QHT5-F1
#
_cell.length_a   1.000
_cell.length_b   1.000
_cell.length_c   1.000
_cell.angle_alpha   90.00
_cell.angle_beta   90.00
_cell.angle_gamma   90.00
#
_symmetry.space_group_name_H-M   'P 1'
#
loop_
_entity.id
_entity.type
_entity.pdbx_description
1 polymer ?
#
loop_
_entity_poly.entity_id
_entity_poly.type
_entity_poly.pdbx_seq_one_letter_code
_entity_poly.pdbx_strand_id
1 'polypeptide(L)'
;MVKEQFIAEIKSDERIKLTDYAVNQVNFFLKRLSDENPQDTGLLESFVLSLNRNAKARIYVGEFFSILLDCVKKQAEFLYTTSRIKNFKGTRFEEEELLKDCFTKQRLKELGLSWILQGDTK
;
A
#
# COMPACT_ATOMS: atom_id res chain seq x y z
N MET A 1 11.78 -2.67 9.74
CA MET A 1 12.31 -1.43 9.13
C MET A 1 11.63 -0.21 9.75
N VAL A 2 12.40 0.76 10.23
CA VAL A 2 11.85 2.02 10.79
C VAL A 2 11.67 3.08 9.69
N LYS A 3 10.83 4.10 9.93
CA LYS A 3 10.50 5.14 8.94
C LYS A 3 11.73 5.88 8.40
N GLU A 4 12.73 6.14 9.24
CA GLU A 4 13.95 6.84 8.84
C GLU A 4 14.75 6.02 7.83
N GLN A 5 14.80 4.70 8.02
CA GLN A 5 15.42 3.78 7.06
C GLN A 5 14.67 3.81 5.74
N PHE A 6 13.33 3.82 5.77
CA PHE A 6 12.52 3.95 4.57
C PHE A 6 12.80 5.23 3.81
N ILE A 7 12.83 6.36 4.50
CA ILE A 7 13.14 7.65 3.87
C ILE A 7 14.55 7.63 3.26
N ALA A 8 15.52 7.02 3.94
CA ALA A 8 16.89 6.90 3.43
C ALA A 8 16.95 6.08 2.14
N GLU A 9 16.30 4.90 2.10
CA GLU A 9 16.24 4.02 0.92
C GLU A 9 15.56 4.70 -0.27
N ILE A 10 14.43 5.39 -0.05
CA ILE A 10 13.74 6.11 -1.13
C ILE A 10 14.59 7.27 -1.67
N LYS A 11 15.34 7.96 -0.81
CA LYS A 11 16.19 9.09 -1.21
C LYS A 11 17.48 8.66 -1.89
N SER A 12 18.02 7.49 -1.55
CA SER A 12 19.24 6.95 -2.18
C SER A 12 18.96 6.34 -3.56
N ASP A 13 17.72 5.93 -3.84
CA ASP A 13 17.34 5.41 -5.15
C ASP A 13 17.10 6.54 -6.17
N GLU A 14 18.12 6.81 -6.99
CA GLU A 14 18.09 7.86 -8.03
C GLU A 14 17.00 7.66 -9.09
N ARG A 15 16.47 6.44 -9.23
CA ARG A 15 15.42 6.10 -10.22
C ARG A 15 14.07 6.68 -9.82
N ILE A 16 13.85 6.91 -8.54
CA ILE A 16 12.58 7.40 -8.00
C ILE A 16 12.46 8.91 -8.25
N LYS A 17 11.48 9.30 -9.06
CA LYS A 17 11.20 10.71 -9.40
C LYS A 17 9.79 11.07 -8.95
N LEU A 18 9.70 11.62 -7.74
CA LEU A 18 8.44 12.07 -7.13
C LEU A 18 8.26 13.57 -7.32
N THR A 19 7.01 13.98 -7.56
CA THR A 19 6.62 15.40 -7.51
C THR A 19 6.46 15.85 -6.06
N ASP A 20 6.44 17.17 -5.81
CA ASP A 20 6.19 17.72 -4.46
C ASP A 20 4.87 17.23 -3.88
N TYR A 21 3.84 17.11 -4.71
CA TYR A 21 2.56 16.52 -4.33
C TYR A 21 2.77 15.09 -3.81
N ALA A 22 3.50 14.25 -4.55
CA ALA A 22 3.74 12.87 -4.16
C ALA A 22 4.55 12.76 -2.87
N VAL A 23 5.57 13.61 -2.70
CA VAL A 23 6.36 13.70 -1.46
C VAL A 23 5.46 14.07 -0.26
N ASN A 24 4.56 15.04 -0.43
CA ASN A 24 3.61 15.41 0.62
C ASN A 24 2.67 14.26 0.99
N GLN A 25 2.20 13.49 0.00
CA GLN A 25 1.37 12.31 0.25
C GLN A 25 2.16 11.21 0.99
N VAL A 26 3.41 10.95 0.60
CA VAL A 26 4.29 10.01 1.31
C VAL A 26 4.52 10.44 2.75
N ASN A 27 4.77 11.73 3.00
CA ASN A 27 4.91 12.24 4.36
C ASN A 27 3.63 12.08 5.18
N PHE A 28 2.46 12.27 4.58
CA PHE A 28 1.18 12.04 5.26
C PHE A 28 0.99 10.57 5.63
N PHE A 29 1.28 9.67 4.68
CA PHE A 29 1.28 8.22 4.90
C PHE A 29 2.22 7.81 6.05
N LEU A 30 3.47 8.26 6.03
CA LEU A 30 4.46 7.91 7.06
C LEU A 30 4.07 8.41 8.47
N LYS A 31 3.35 9.52 8.57
CA LYS A 31 2.80 10.02 9.83
C LYS A 31 1.70 9.13 10.41
N ARG A 32 1.02 8.32 9.58
CA ARG A 32 -0.06 7.41 10.01
C ARG A 32 0.43 6.06 10.49
N LEU A 33 1.66 5.67 10.12
CA LEU A 33 2.26 4.42 10.55
C LEU A 33 2.71 4.47 12.02
N SER A 34 2.70 3.34 12.69
CA SER A 34 3.32 3.14 14.01
C SER A 34 4.48 2.15 13.89
N ASP A 35 5.65 2.50 14.43
CA ASP A 35 6.80 1.58 14.45
C ASP A 35 6.59 0.40 15.41
N GLU A 36 5.62 0.51 16.33
CA GLU A 36 5.22 -0.56 17.25
C GLU A 36 4.28 -1.58 16.60
N ASN A 37 3.73 -1.28 15.42
CA ASN A 37 2.82 -2.16 14.71
C ASN A 37 3.61 -2.99 13.67
N PRO A 38 3.72 -4.32 13.83
CA PRO A 38 4.44 -5.18 12.88
C PRO A 38 3.87 -5.12 11.45
N GLN A 39 2.57 -4.84 11.30
CA GLN A 39 1.96 -4.68 9.99
C GLN A 39 2.45 -3.43 9.26
N ASP A 40 2.64 -2.32 9.98
CA ASP A 40 3.16 -1.07 9.42
C ASP A 40 4.62 -1.25 8.98
N THR A 41 5.43 -1.88 9.85
CA THR A 41 6.81 -2.25 9.57
C THR A 41 6.94 -3.17 8.36
N GLY A 42 6.14 -4.24 8.30
CA GLY A 42 6.14 -5.19 7.19
C GLY A 42 5.63 -4.58 5.87
N LEU A 43 4.75 -3.58 5.94
CA LEU A 43 4.31 -2.83 4.75
C LEU A 43 5.46 -2.02 4.15
N LEU A 44 6.23 -1.31 4.97
CA LEU A 44 7.40 -0.55 4.51
C LEU A 44 8.46 -1.47 3.87
N GLU A 45 8.75 -2.60 4.50
CA GLU A 45 9.70 -3.59 3.98
C GLU A 45 9.23 -4.15 2.64
N SER A 46 7.96 -4.56 2.56
CA SER A 46 7.36 -5.07 1.32
C SER A 46 7.39 -4.04 0.20
N PHE A 47 7.19 -2.76 0.55
CA PHE A 47 7.19 -1.68 -0.41
C PHE A 47 8.59 -1.43 -0.98
N VAL A 48 9.61 -1.32 -0.14
CA VAL A 48 11.01 -1.15 -0.60
C VAL A 48 11.47 -2.34 -1.43
N LEU A 49 11.14 -3.57 -1.00
CA LEU A 49 11.44 -4.76 -1.79
C LEU A 49 10.80 -4.72 -3.17
N SER A 50 9.56 -4.24 -3.27
CA SER A 50 8.84 -4.12 -4.54
C SER A 50 9.41 -3.03 -5.44
N LEU A 51 9.86 -1.90 -4.87
CA LEU A 51 10.58 -0.85 -5.60
C LEU A 51 11.94 -1.33 -6.12
N ASN A 52 12.69 -2.07 -5.30
CA ASN A 52 14.00 -2.61 -5.67
C ASN A 52 13.89 -3.67 -6.78
N ARG A 53 12.83 -4.48 -6.76
CA ARG A 53 12.55 -5.47 -7.81
C ARG A 53 12.01 -4.85 -9.10
N ASN A 54 11.58 -3.60 -9.08
CA ASN A 54 11.13 -2.93 -10.28
C ASN A 54 12.33 -2.69 -11.20
N ALA A 55 12.30 -3.29 -12.40
CA ALA A 55 13.39 -3.25 -13.36
C ALA A 55 13.47 -1.94 -14.15
N LYS A 56 12.52 -1.00 -13.96
CA LYS A 56 12.52 0.24 -14.73
C LYS A 56 13.65 1.17 -14.34
N ALA A 57 14.18 1.85 -15.34
CA ALA A 57 15.21 2.87 -15.18
C ALA A 57 14.69 4.12 -14.43
N ARG A 58 13.37 4.35 -14.43
CA ARG A 58 12.71 5.43 -13.69
C ARG A 58 11.39 4.95 -13.12
N ILE A 59 11.11 5.37 -11.89
CA ILE A 59 9.85 5.11 -11.19
C ILE A 59 9.15 6.45 -11.01
N TYR A 60 8.07 6.66 -11.75
CA TYR A 60 7.25 7.88 -11.68
C TYR A 60 6.16 7.75 -10.62
N VAL A 61 5.54 8.88 -10.29
CA VAL A 61 4.48 9.00 -9.27
C VAL A 61 3.38 7.94 -9.38
N GLY A 62 2.81 7.74 -10.58
CA GLY A 62 1.73 6.76 -10.77
C GLY A 62 2.17 5.33 -10.46
N GLU A 63 3.37 4.95 -10.88
CA GLU A 63 3.93 3.63 -10.61
C GLU A 63 4.29 3.45 -9.14
N PHE A 64 4.89 4.47 -8.52
CA PHE A 64 5.21 4.47 -7.11
C PHE A 64 3.95 4.18 -6.26
N PHE A 65 2.84 4.86 -6.56
CA PHE A 65 1.58 4.65 -5.85
C PHE A 65 0.87 3.35 -6.23
N SER A 66 1.01 2.86 -7.46
CA SER A 66 0.52 1.54 -7.85
C SER A 66 1.21 0.44 -7.05
N ILE A 67 2.53 0.51 -6.89
CA ILE A 67 3.29 -0.47 -6.10
C ILE A 67 2.86 -0.41 -4.63
N LEU A 68 2.70 0.80 -4.07
CA LEU A 68 2.19 0.97 -2.71
C LEU A 68 0.80 0.36 -2.53
N LEU A 69 -0.11 0.59 -3.50
CA LEU A 69 -1.46 0.02 -3.49
C LEU A 69 -1.40 -1.51 -3.48
N ASP A 70 -0.56 -2.12 -4.32
CA ASP A 70 -0.41 -3.57 -4.38
C ASP A 70 0.12 -4.15 -3.07
N CYS A 71 1.04 -3.46 -2.39
CA CYS A 71 1.50 -3.87 -1.07
C CYS A 71 0.38 -3.79 -0.02
N VAL A 72 -0.46 -2.75 -0.04
CA VAL A 72 -1.61 -2.63 0.87
C VAL A 72 -2.66 -3.72 0.58
N LYS A 73 -2.93 -4.02 -0.70
CA LYS A 73 -3.83 -5.11 -1.10
C LYS A 73 -3.34 -6.45 -0.53
N LYS A 74 -2.06 -6.80 -0.73
CA LYS A 74 -1.48 -8.05 -0.18
C LYS A 74 -1.54 -8.13 1.34
N GLN A 75 -1.38 -7.01 2.03
CA GLN A 75 -1.54 -6.96 3.48
C GLN A 75 -3.00 -7.20 3.89
N ALA A 76 -3.96 -6.58 3.20
CA ALA A 76 -5.38 -6.79 3.42
C ALA A 76 -5.81 -8.23 3.06
N GLU A 77 -5.14 -8.86 2.08
CA GLU A 77 -5.39 -10.24 1.68
C GLU A 77 -5.18 -11.21 2.84
N PHE A 78 -4.17 -11.00 3.66
CA PHE A 78 -3.92 -11.83 4.84
C PHE A 78 -5.09 -11.78 5.85
N LEU A 79 -5.71 -10.61 6.02
CA LEU A 79 -6.75 -10.37 7.03
C LEU A 79 -8.11 -11.00 6.69
N TYR A 80 -8.46 -11.16 5.40
CA TYR A 80 -9.75 -11.75 5.05
C TYR A 80 -9.76 -13.28 5.04
N THR A 81 -8.61 -13.94 4.92
CA THR A 81 -8.53 -15.41 4.89
C THR A 81 -9.20 -16.06 6.11
N THR A 82 -9.26 -15.33 7.22
CA THR A 82 -9.88 -15.75 8.48
C THR A 82 -11.28 -15.16 8.71
N SER A 83 -11.76 -14.33 7.79
CA SER A 83 -13.03 -13.59 7.89
C SER A 83 -14.14 -14.21 7.05
N ARG A 84 -15.39 -14.05 7.50
CA ARG A 84 -16.61 -14.49 6.78
C ARG A 84 -17.74 -13.49 6.93
N ILE A 85 -18.56 -13.36 5.89
CA ILE A 85 -19.79 -12.57 5.88
C ILE A 85 -20.94 -13.47 6.32
N LYS A 86 -21.57 -13.10 7.44
CA LYS A 86 -22.71 -13.86 7.98
C LYS A 86 -23.86 -13.85 6.97
N ASN A 87 -24.42 -15.04 6.69
CA ASN A 87 -25.54 -15.23 5.76
C ASN A 87 -25.27 -14.76 4.31
N PHE A 88 -24.02 -14.85 3.84
CA PHE A 88 -23.69 -14.53 2.44
C PHE A 88 -24.43 -15.47 1.46
N LYS A 89 -25.03 -14.90 0.41
CA LYS A 89 -25.85 -15.62 -0.57
C LYS A 89 -25.17 -15.86 -1.93
N GLY A 90 -23.86 -15.63 -2.03
CA GLY A 90 -23.07 -15.87 -3.25
C GLY A 90 -22.05 -16.99 -3.09
N THR A 91 -21.12 -17.08 -4.04
CA THR A 91 -20.01 -18.04 -4.03
C THR A 91 -18.91 -17.63 -3.05
N ARG A 92 -18.09 -18.59 -2.60
CA ARG A 92 -16.94 -18.27 -1.76
C ARG A 92 -15.97 -17.31 -2.45
N PHE A 93 -15.79 -17.42 -3.77
CA PHE A 93 -14.95 -16.52 -4.54
C PHE A 93 -15.45 -15.07 -4.49
N GLU A 94 -16.75 -14.84 -4.70
CA GLU A 94 -17.35 -13.51 -4.61
C GLU A 94 -17.27 -12.92 -3.19
N GLU A 95 -17.43 -13.76 -2.17
CA GLU A 95 -17.27 -13.36 -0.77
C GLU A 95 -15.83 -12.86 -0.51
N GLU A 96 -14.83 -13.56 -1.04
CA GLU A 96 -13.42 -13.21 -0.88
C GLU A 96 -13.08 -11.90 -1.57
N GLU A 97 -13.57 -11.67 -2.79
CA GLU A 97 -13.37 -10.40 -3.50
C GLU A 97 -14.00 -9.22 -2.75
N LEU A 98 -15.20 -9.38 -2.18
CA LEU A 98 -15.85 -8.36 -1.36
C LEU A 98 -15.06 -8.06 -0.08
N LEU A 99 -14.57 -9.08 0.61
CA LEU A 99 -13.77 -8.89 1.81
C LEU A 99 -12.42 -8.24 1.48
N LYS A 100 -11.74 -8.65 0.41
CA LYS A 100 -10.50 -8.03 -0.07
C LYS A 100 -10.67 -6.53 -0.29
N ASP A 101 -11.71 -6.15 -1.04
CA ASP A 101 -12.01 -4.76 -1.32
C ASP A 101 -12.32 -3.98 -0.04
N CYS A 102 -13.12 -4.56 0.85
CA CYS A 102 -13.48 -3.96 2.14
C CYS A 102 -12.26 -3.69 3.02
N PHE A 103 -11.42 -4.71 3.28
CA PHE A 103 -10.23 -4.56 4.12
C PHE A 103 -9.18 -3.67 3.46
N THR A 104 -9.03 -3.71 2.13
CA THR A 104 -8.14 -2.80 1.41
C THR A 104 -8.59 -1.35 1.57
N LYS A 105 -9.88 -1.06 1.36
CA LYS A 105 -10.45 0.29 1.54
C LYS A 105 -10.32 0.78 2.97
N GLN A 106 -10.58 -0.09 3.95
CA GLN A 106 -10.38 0.23 5.37
C GLN A 106 -8.92 0.61 5.62
N ARG A 107 -7.98 -0.22 5.14
CA ARG A 107 -6.56 -0.02 5.37
C ARG A 107 -6.03 1.25 4.71
N LEU A 108 -6.42 1.51 3.46
CA LEU A 108 -6.08 2.75 2.76
C LEU A 108 -6.62 3.97 3.51
N LYS A 109 -7.80 3.89 4.11
CA LYS A 109 -8.36 4.98 4.93
C LYS A 109 -7.53 5.24 6.19
N GLU A 110 -7.15 4.19 6.91
CA GLU A 110 -6.28 4.29 8.09
C GLU A 110 -4.93 4.94 7.75
N LEU A 111 -4.36 4.56 6.61
CA LEU A 111 -3.08 5.04 6.11
C LEU A 111 -3.15 6.42 5.43
N GLY A 112 -4.35 7.00 5.24
CA GLY A 112 -4.51 8.30 4.60
C GLY A 112 -4.34 8.28 3.07
N LEU A 113 -4.54 7.11 2.46
CA LEU A 113 -4.26 6.80 1.05
C LEU A 113 -5.52 6.55 0.21
N SER A 114 -6.71 6.88 0.71
CA SER A 114 -7.98 6.58 0.01
C SER A 114 -8.09 7.17 -1.41
N TRP A 115 -7.36 8.24 -1.69
CA TRP A 115 -7.32 8.89 -3.01
C TRP A 115 -6.56 8.04 -4.06
N ILE A 116 -5.71 7.09 -3.67
CA ILE A 116 -4.96 6.25 -4.62
C ILE A 116 -5.89 5.42 -5.50
N LEU A 117 -7.05 5.01 -4.99
CA LEU A 117 -8.06 4.26 -5.75
C LEU A 117 -8.72 5.08 -6.87
N GLN A 118 -8.62 6.41 -6.82
CA GLN A 118 -9.20 7.30 -7.84
C GLN A 118 -8.34 7.35 -9.12
N GLY A 119 -7.11 6.82 -9.06
CA GLY A 119 -6.17 6.77 -10.18
C GLY A 119 -6.49 5.71 -11.24
N ASP A 120 -7.32 4.71 -10.94
CA ASP A 120 -7.70 3.62 -11.87
C ASP A 120 -8.88 4.00 -12.80
N THR A 121 -9.41 5.22 -12.69
CA THR A 121 -10.54 5.73 -13.49
C THR A 121 -10.14 6.71 -14.61
N LYS A 122 -9.10 6.38 -15.39
CA LYS A 122 -8.79 7.11 -16.65
C LYS A 122 -8.49 6.17 -17.80
#